data_AF-A0A813G1L6-F1
#
_entry.id   AF-A0A813G1L6-F1
#
_cell.length_a   1.000
_cell.length_b   1.000
_cell.length_c   1.000
_cell.angle_alpha   90.00
_cell.angle_beta   90.00
_cell.angle_gamma   90.00
#
_symmetry.space_group_name_H-M   'P 1'
#
loop_
_entity.id
_entity.type
_entity.pdbx_description
1 polymer ?
#
loop_
_entity_poly.entity_id
_entity_poly.type
_entity_poly.pdbx_seq_one_letter_code
_entity_poly.pdbx_strand_id
1 'polypeptide(L)'
;CYFTDPGRIPTRWQEFVGSVGPGLTLAPTRFEWQPGKATKCRKCDIVRPERSHHCAICNICILRMDHHCPWINNCVGFRNYKFFILLGVYTCITSIVGVATTFPELVYSASTISQMFDGEATAEAVSFKQFDGFISSGETIFEGVLTLGEAKLKCKTLPGCKGFSFEGKPTDKPVKVYLKDKWDNWSTGWTSFKLENQ
;
A
#
# COMPACT_ATOMS: atom_id res chain seq x y z
N CYS A 1 -20.94 -0.88 -18.17
CA CYS A 1 -20.69 0.54 -18.51
C CYS A 1 -19.63 0.67 -19.60
N TYR A 2 -18.45 0.07 -19.43
CA TYR A 2 -17.37 0.04 -20.43
C TYR A 2 -17.85 -0.39 -21.84
N PHE A 3 -18.44 -1.58 -22.00
CA PHE A 3 -18.91 -2.10 -23.30
C PHE A 3 -20.30 -1.62 -23.74
N THR A 4 -20.96 -0.76 -22.95
CA THR A 4 -22.33 -0.34 -23.23
C THR A 4 -22.31 0.91 -24.11
N ASP A 5 -23.19 0.96 -25.13
CA ASP A 5 -23.43 2.21 -25.86
C ASP A 5 -23.81 3.33 -24.87
N PRO A 6 -23.04 4.44 -24.82
CA PRO A 6 -23.36 5.58 -23.95
C PRO A 6 -24.64 6.31 -24.36
N GLY A 7 -25.12 6.09 -25.58
CA GLY A 7 -26.30 6.71 -26.15
C GLY A 7 -25.94 7.55 -27.35
N ARG A 8 -25.50 6.93 -28.45
CA ARG A 8 -25.39 7.63 -29.74
C ARG A 8 -26.74 8.22 -30.16
N ILE A 9 -26.70 9.33 -30.90
CA ILE A 9 -27.93 9.90 -31.48
C ILE A 9 -28.55 8.87 -32.45
N PRO A 10 -29.81 8.44 -32.23
CA PRO A 10 -30.46 7.41 -33.05
C PRO A 10 -30.85 7.95 -34.42
N THR A 11 -30.88 7.07 -35.43
CA THR A 11 -31.32 7.42 -36.80
C THR A 11 -32.72 8.01 -36.84
N ARG A 12 -33.65 7.48 -36.03
CA ARG A 12 -35.02 8.01 -35.90
C ARG A 12 -35.09 9.49 -35.53
N TRP A 13 -34.11 9.99 -34.76
CA TRP A 13 -34.02 11.42 -34.47
C TRP A 13 -33.68 12.23 -35.72
N GLN A 14 -32.78 11.72 -36.55
CA GLN A 14 -32.41 12.38 -37.81
C GLN A 14 -33.56 12.36 -38.82
N GLU A 15 -34.31 11.25 -38.89
CA GLU A 15 -35.54 11.16 -39.68
C GLU A 15 -36.59 12.18 -39.23
N PHE A 16 -36.79 12.34 -37.91
CA PHE A 16 -37.67 13.36 -37.35
C PHE A 16 -37.20 14.79 -37.69
N VAL A 17 -35.91 15.06 -37.60
CA VAL A 17 -35.36 16.36 -38.02
C VAL A 17 -35.64 16.62 -39.50
N GLY A 18 -35.50 15.59 -40.35
CA GLY A 18 -35.82 15.67 -41.78
C GLY A 18 -37.30 15.93 -42.06
N SER A 19 -38.21 15.31 -41.30
CA SER A 19 -39.65 15.50 -41.49
C SER A 19 -40.16 16.86 -41.04
N VAL A 20 -39.58 17.43 -39.97
CA VAL A 20 -39.94 18.78 -39.50
C VAL A 20 -39.27 19.87 -40.34
N GLY A 21 -38.05 19.62 -40.84
CA GLY A 21 -37.33 20.53 -41.71
C GLY A 21 -37.14 21.93 -41.08
N PRO A 22 -37.41 23.03 -41.82
CA PRO A 22 -37.27 24.40 -41.33
C PRO A 22 -38.14 24.74 -40.11
N GLY A 23 -39.16 23.93 -39.80
CA GLY A 23 -40.00 24.13 -38.61
C GLY A 23 -39.27 23.87 -37.29
N LEU A 24 -38.12 23.18 -37.32
CA LEU A 24 -37.37 22.87 -36.11
C LEU A 24 -36.48 24.05 -35.70
N THR A 25 -36.86 24.76 -34.64
CA THR A 25 -36.05 25.86 -34.12
C THR A 25 -34.73 25.34 -33.53
N LEU A 26 -33.61 25.68 -34.15
CA LEU A 26 -32.27 25.38 -33.66
C LEU A 26 -31.75 26.51 -32.78
N ALA A 27 -31.40 26.19 -31.53
CA ALA A 27 -30.71 27.13 -30.66
C ALA A 27 -29.19 27.12 -30.91
N PRO A 28 -28.50 28.25 -30.69
CA PRO A 28 -27.05 28.29 -30.70
C PRO A 28 -26.50 27.39 -29.57
N THR A 29 -25.45 26.62 -29.87
CA THR A 29 -24.77 25.81 -28.85
C THR A 29 -24.14 26.71 -27.80
N ARG A 30 -24.62 26.64 -26.55
CA ARG A 30 -24.08 27.34 -25.38
C ARG A 30 -23.82 26.33 -24.25
N PHE A 31 -23.02 26.73 -23.26
CA PHE A 31 -22.80 25.93 -22.04
C PHE A 31 -24.01 25.96 -21.10
N GLU A 32 -24.82 27.02 -21.17
CA GLU A 32 -26.03 27.17 -20.38
C GLU A 32 -27.09 26.12 -20.76
N TRP A 33 -27.87 25.69 -19.78
CA TRP A 33 -28.97 24.75 -19.99
C TRP A 33 -30.09 25.40 -20.83
N GLN A 34 -30.40 24.77 -21.96
CA GLN A 34 -31.43 25.23 -22.90
C GLN A 34 -32.54 24.18 -23.03
N PRO A 35 -33.61 24.26 -22.20
CA PRO A 35 -34.68 23.27 -22.20
C PRO A 35 -35.47 23.27 -23.50
N GLY A 36 -35.80 22.07 -24.01
CA GLY A 36 -36.67 21.92 -25.17
C GLY A 36 -36.08 22.49 -26.48
N LYS A 37 -34.78 22.81 -26.51
CA LYS A 37 -34.11 23.34 -27.71
C LYS A 37 -33.17 22.30 -28.31
N ALA A 38 -33.33 22.06 -29.60
CA ALA A 38 -32.36 21.31 -30.40
C ALA A 38 -31.18 22.22 -30.74
N THR A 39 -29.97 21.65 -30.85
CA THR A 39 -28.76 22.40 -31.24
C THR A 39 -28.03 21.68 -32.36
N LYS A 40 -27.27 22.39 -33.19
CA LYS A 40 -26.47 21.74 -34.24
C LYS A 40 -25.03 21.48 -33.78
N CYS A 41 -24.53 20.26 -33.97
CA CYS A 41 -23.12 19.95 -33.78
C CYS A 41 -22.32 20.39 -35.00
N ARG A 42 -21.31 21.24 -34.81
CA ARG A 42 -20.41 21.66 -35.91
C ARG A 42 -19.45 20.56 -36.37
N LYS A 43 -19.06 19.65 -35.48
CA LYS A 43 -18.07 18.59 -35.78
C LYS A 43 -18.67 17.39 -36.50
N CYS A 44 -19.84 16.94 -36.06
CA CYS A 44 -20.55 15.81 -36.69
C CYS A 44 -21.53 16.25 -37.78
N ASP A 45 -21.77 17.55 -37.95
CA ASP A 45 -22.77 18.16 -38.84
C ASP A 45 -24.21 17.63 -38.68
N ILE A 46 -24.56 17.16 -37.47
CA ILE A 46 -25.91 16.67 -37.15
C ILE A 46 -26.65 17.60 -36.19
N VAL A 47 -27.97 17.65 -36.33
CA VAL A 47 -28.85 18.25 -35.32
C VAL A 47 -28.94 17.31 -34.13
N ARG A 48 -28.71 17.86 -32.94
CA ARG A 48 -28.73 17.16 -31.66
C ARG A 48 -30.02 17.48 -30.91
N PRO A 49 -30.61 16.48 -30.25
CA PRO A 49 -31.70 16.72 -29.31
C PRO A 49 -31.19 17.48 -28.09
N GLU A 50 -32.12 17.89 -27.24
CA GLU A 50 -31.78 18.54 -25.97
C GLU A 50 -30.79 17.69 -25.16
N ARG A 51 -29.91 18.37 -24.41
CA ARG A 51 -28.90 17.77 -23.53
C ARG A 51 -27.88 16.85 -24.22
N SER A 52 -27.87 16.77 -25.55
CA SER A 52 -26.86 16.00 -26.26
C SER A 52 -25.62 16.86 -26.55
N HIS A 53 -24.45 16.31 -26.26
CA HIS A 53 -23.16 16.97 -26.46
C HIS A 53 -22.24 16.10 -27.31
N HIS A 54 -21.28 16.75 -27.98
CA HIS A 54 -20.25 16.05 -28.74
C HIS A 54 -19.07 15.75 -27.81
N CYS A 55 -18.72 14.48 -27.68
CA CYS A 55 -17.50 14.07 -27.01
C CYS A 55 -16.34 14.11 -28.00
N ALA A 56 -15.34 14.96 -27.74
CA ALA A 56 -14.15 15.05 -28.59
C ALA A 56 -13.29 13.77 -28.55
N ILE A 57 -13.32 13.03 -27.44
CA ILE A 57 -12.51 11.81 -27.25
C ILE A 57 -13.15 10.64 -28.01
N CYS A 58 -14.45 10.42 -27.85
CA CYS A 58 -15.17 9.37 -28.58
C CYS A 58 -15.49 9.76 -30.03
N ASN A 59 -15.30 11.03 -30.39
CA ASN A 59 -15.63 11.64 -31.68
C ASN A 59 -17.07 11.40 -32.16
N ILE A 60 -18.03 11.48 -31.24
CA ILE A 60 -19.45 11.22 -31.48
C ILE A 60 -20.33 12.11 -30.61
N CYS A 61 -21.57 12.36 -31.05
CA CYS A 61 -22.59 12.98 -30.20
C CYS A 61 -23.29 11.95 -29.32
N ILE A 62 -23.33 12.24 -28.02
CA ILE A 62 -23.93 11.41 -26.99
C ILE A 62 -25.19 12.08 -26.47
N LEU A 63 -26.28 11.32 -26.39
CA LEU A 63 -27.55 11.69 -25.78
C LEU A 63 -27.38 11.86 -24.28
N ARG A 64 -27.92 12.96 -23.73
CA ARG A 64 -27.82 13.29 -22.31
C ARG A 64 -26.40 13.04 -21.79
N MET A 65 -25.41 13.55 -22.53
CA MET A 65 -24.00 13.35 -22.19
C MET A 65 -23.73 13.96 -20.82
N ASP A 66 -23.14 13.18 -19.94
CA ASP A 66 -22.65 13.66 -18.66
C ASP A 66 -21.16 14.01 -18.79
N HIS A 67 -20.31 13.01 -18.99
CA HIS A 67 -18.88 13.21 -19.23
C HIS A 67 -18.26 12.06 -20.03
N HIS A 68 -17.02 12.22 -20.47
CA HIS A 68 -16.19 11.08 -20.87
C HIS A 68 -15.39 10.63 -19.64
N CYS A 69 -15.51 9.37 -19.27
CA CYS A 69 -14.89 8.83 -18.08
C CYS A 69 -13.69 7.96 -18.46
N PRO A 70 -12.45 8.38 -18.14
CA PRO A 70 -11.25 7.59 -18.45
C PRO A 70 -11.25 6.21 -17.79
N TRP A 71 -11.83 6.11 -16.59
CA TRP A 71 -11.86 4.88 -15.79
C TRP A 71 -12.65 3.75 -16.42
N ILE A 72 -13.66 4.07 -17.24
CA ILE A 72 -14.43 3.09 -18.01
C ILE A 72 -14.13 3.19 -19.51
N ASN A 73 -13.14 3.98 -19.90
CA ASN A 73 -12.76 4.28 -21.28
C ASN A 73 -13.95 4.52 -22.22
N ASN A 74 -14.98 5.22 -21.72
CA ASN A 74 -16.25 5.40 -22.43
C ASN A 74 -16.96 6.66 -21.91
N CYS A 75 -17.89 7.19 -22.71
CA CYS A 75 -18.79 8.22 -22.23
C CYS A 75 -19.78 7.67 -21.22
N VAL A 76 -20.19 8.53 -20.29
CA VAL A 76 -21.39 8.35 -19.48
C VAL A 76 -22.48 9.21 -20.11
N GLY A 77 -23.56 8.57 -20.52
CA GLY A 77 -24.68 9.21 -21.21
C GLY A 77 -25.99 8.49 -20.94
N PHE A 78 -27.02 8.83 -21.72
CA PHE A 78 -28.39 8.38 -21.49
C PHE A 78 -28.52 6.87 -21.28
N ARG A 79 -27.86 6.05 -22.11
CA ARG A 79 -28.08 4.59 -22.14
C ARG A 79 -27.25 3.81 -21.12
N ASN A 80 -26.22 4.42 -20.53
CA ASN A 80 -25.35 3.76 -19.56
C ASN A 80 -25.22 4.48 -18.21
N TYR A 81 -25.92 5.60 -18.01
CA TYR A 81 -25.92 6.35 -16.74
C TYR A 81 -26.26 5.45 -15.54
N LYS A 82 -27.32 4.63 -15.64
CA LYS A 82 -27.68 3.68 -14.58
C LYS A 82 -26.53 2.72 -14.26
N PHE A 83 -25.86 2.18 -15.28
CA PHE A 83 -24.74 1.27 -15.08
C PHE A 83 -23.52 1.96 -14.46
N PHE A 84 -23.31 3.23 -14.75
CA PHE A 84 -22.26 4.02 -14.11
C PHE A 84 -22.53 4.23 -12.61
N ILE A 85 -23.77 4.57 -12.23
CA ILE A 85 -24.14 4.68 -10.80
C ILE A 85 -24.00 3.33 -10.09
N LEU A 86 -24.49 2.24 -10.70
CA LEU A 86 -24.34 0.90 -10.14
C LEU A 86 -22.88 0.47 -9.99
N LEU A 87 -22.00 0.85 -10.92
CA LEU A 87 -20.57 0.60 -10.80
C LEU A 87 -20.01 1.24 -9.52
N GLY A 88 -20.36 2.50 -9.23
CA GLY A 88 -19.96 3.17 -7.99
C GLY A 88 -20.47 2.46 -6.73
N VAL A 89 -21.75 2.09 -6.71
CA VAL A 89 -22.36 1.35 -5.59
C VAL A 89 -21.65 0.02 -5.34
N TYR A 90 -21.44 -0.80 -6.38
CA TYR A 90 -20.75 -2.07 -6.23
C TYR A 90 -19.28 -1.89 -5.81
N THR A 91 -18.59 -0.86 -6.30
CA THR A 91 -17.21 -0.56 -5.88
C THR A 91 -17.13 -0.27 -4.39
N CYS A 92 -18.07 0.51 -3.84
CA CYS A 92 -18.14 0.77 -2.41
C CYS A 92 -18.40 -0.51 -1.61
N ILE A 93 -19.36 -1.33 -2.04
CA ILE A 93 -19.69 -2.60 -1.37
C ILE A 93 -18.47 -3.54 -1.39
N THR A 94 -17.83 -3.74 -2.55
CA THR A 94 -16.64 -4.57 -2.68
C THR A 94 -15.49 -4.06 -1.81
N SER A 95 -15.31 -2.75 -1.71
CA SER A 95 -14.27 -2.16 -0.84
C SER A 95 -14.55 -2.46 0.64
N ILE A 96 -15.81 -2.32 1.07
CA ILE A 96 -16.22 -2.64 2.46
C ILE A 96 -16.01 -4.13 2.75
N VAL A 97 -16.42 -5.02 1.85
CA VAL A 97 -16.22 -6.47 2.00
C VAL A 97 -14.72 -6.80 2.04
N GLY A 98 -13.92 -6.19 1.16
CA GLY A 98 -12.46 -6.34 1.16
C GLY A 98 -11.87 -5.98 2.51
N VAL A 99 -12.15 -4.79 3.04
CA VAL A 99 -11.68 -4.36 4.36
C VAL A 99 -12.15 -5.32 5.45
N ALA A 100 -13.44 -5.65 5.49
CA ALA A 100 -13.99 -6.52 6.53
C ALA A 100 -13.34 -7.90 6.56
N THR A 101 -12.99 -8.45 5.39
CA THR A 101 -12.37 -9.78 5.29
C THR A 101 -10.87 -9.77 5.55
N THR A 102 -10.15 -8.73 5.14
CA THR A 102 -8.68 -8.67 5.31
C THR A 102 -8.24 -8.06 6.64
N PHE A 103 -9.10 -7.29 7.31
CA PHE A 103 -8.75 -6.59 8.54
C PHE A 103 -8.31 -7.52 9.69
N PRO A 104 -8.98 -8.66 9.97
CA PRO A 104 -8.54 -9.57 11.03
C PRO A 104 -7.14 -10.13 10.77
N GLU A 105 -6.85 -10.54 9.53
CA GLU A 105 -5.54 -11.06 9.12
C GLU A 105 -4.45 -9.99 9.23
N LEU A 106 -4.78 -8.74 8.88
CA LEU A 106 -3.88 -7.61 9.03
C LEU A 106 -3.54 -7.37 10.51
N VAL A 107 -4.53 -7.41 11.40
CA VAL A 107 -4.31 -7.26 12.84
C VAL A 107 -3.47 -8.39 13.41
N TYR A 108 -3.74 -9.64 13.01
CA TYR A 108 -2.95 -10.80 13.42
C TYR A 108 -1.50 -10.73 12.94
N SER A 109 -1.29 -10.33 11.70
CA SER A 109 0.05 -10.16 11.13
C SER A 109 0.80 -9.04 11.83
N ALA A 110 0.14 -7.90 12.07
CA ALA A 110 0.72 -6.76 12.77
C ALA A 110 1.10 -7.08 14.23
N SER A 111 0.26 -7.83 14.95
CA SER A 111 0.56 -8.22 16.32
C SER A 111 1.75 -9.18 16.40
N THR A 112 1.80 -10.15 15.48
CA THR A 112 2.93 -11.10 15.38
C THR A 112 4.23 -10.37 15.08
N ILE A 113 4.21 -9.44 14.11
CA ILE A 113 5.38 -8.63 13.76
C ILE A 113 5.84 -7.78 14.95
N SER A 114 4.91 -7.13 15.67
CA SER A 114 5.24 -6.36 16.87
C SER A 114 5.95 -7.22 17.92
N GLN A 115 5.46 -8.45 18.16
CA GLN A 115 6.08 -9.37 19.11
C GLN A 115 7.48 -9.81 18.69
N MET A 116 7.75 -9.93 17.39
CA MET A 116 9.10 -10.22 16.90
C MET A 116 10.06 -9.06 17.19
N PHE A 117 9.64 -7.81 16.97
CA PHE A 117 10.45 -6.63 17.28
C PHE A 117 10.64 -6.43 18.79
N ASP A 118 9.61 -6.65 19.60
CA ASP A 118 9.73 -6.61 21.06
C ASP A 118 10.64 -7.75 21.57
N GLY A 119 10.61 -8.92 20.92
CA GLY A 119 11.50 -10.04 21.19
C GLY A 119 12.98 -9.73 20.91
N GLU A 120 13.26 -9.00 19.82
CA GLU A 120 14.60 -8.52 19.49
C GLU A 120 15.06 -7.43 20.47
N ALA A 121 14.19 -6.47 20.78
CA ALA A 121 14.50 -5.40 21.73
C ALA A 121 14.71 -5.93 23.16
N THR A 122 13.93 -6.92 23.61
CA THR A 122 14.16 -7.59 24.90
C THR A 122 15.41 -8.48 24.89
N ALA A 123 15.71 -9.13 23.76
CA ALA A 123 16.98 -9.81 23.54
C ALA A 123 18.17 -8.84 23.50
N GLU A 124 17.98 -7.56 23.19
CA GLU A 124 18.99 -6.52 23.35
C GLU A 124 19.03 -5.93 24.78
N ALA A 125 17.90 -5.87 25.49
CA ALA A 125 17.75 -5.18 26.78
C ALA A 125 18.45 -5.81 27.99
N VAL A 126 18.88 -7.09 27.94
CA VAL A 126 19.84 -7.56 28.96
C VAL A 126 21.19 -6.94 28.64
N SER A 127 21.56 -5.94 29.44
CA SER A 127 22.73 -5.11 29.21
C SER A 127 24.00 -5.89 29.46
N PHE A 128 24.93 -5.77 28.51
CA PHE A 128 26.31 -6.17 28.74
C PHE A 128 27.15 -4.93 28.87
N LYS A 129 27.95 -4.87 29.94
CA LYS A 129 28.96 -3.82 30.09
C LYS A 129 30.29 -4.33 29.54
N GLN A 130 30.87 -3.56 28.62
CA GLN A 130 32.17 -3.85 28.03
C GLN A 130 33.30 -3.41 28.96
N PHE A 131 34.36 -4.21 29.03
CA PHE A 131 35.60 -3.90 29.73
C PHE A 131 36.82 -4.28 28.88
N ASP A 132 37.96 -3.64 29.12
CA ASP A 132 39.27 -4.02 28.58
C ASP A 132 39.92 -5.01 29.55
N GLY A 133 40.22 -6.21 29.06
CA GLY A 133 40.74 -7.34 29.81
C GLY A 133 40.00 -8.66 29.54
N PHE A 134 40.48 -9.73 30.15
CA PHE A 134 39.92 -11.08 30.04
C PHE A 134 39.40 -11.61 31.38
N ILE A 135 38.48 -12.57 31.30
CA ILE A 135 37.93 -13.25 32.47
C ILE A 135 38.84 -14.46 32.75
N SER A 136 39.56 -14.46 33.88
CA SER A 136 40.49 -15.52 34.26
C SER A 136 39.83 -16.55 35.18
N SER A 137 38.94 -16.10 36.06
CA SER A 137 38.30 -16.89 37.10
C SER A 137 37.12 -17.72 36.55
N GLY A 138 36.88 -18.86 37.19
CA GLY A 138 35.75 -19.73 36.87
C GLY A 138 36.05 -20.79 35.82
N GLU A 139 35.08 -21.67 35.60
CA GLU A 139 35.10 -22.70 34.57
C GLU A 139 34.68 -22.11 33.23
N THR A 140 35.29 -22.60 32.15
CA THR A 140 34.87 -22.24 30.79
C THR A 140 33.67 -23.10 30.44
N ILE A 141 32.48 -22.52 30.58
CA ILE A 141 31.21 -23.20 30.29
C ILE A 141 30.96 -23.35 28.78
N PHE A 142 31.59 -22.50 27.97
CA PHE A 142 31.56 -22.63 26.51
C PHE A 142 32.79 -21.96 25.88
N GLU A 143 33.35 -22.62 24.87
CA GLU A 143 34.41 -22.11 24.00
C GLU A 143 34.00 -22.34 22.54
N GLY A 144 34.13 -21.33 21.69
CA GLY A 144 33.79 -21.44 20.27
C GLY A 144 33.98 -20.14 19.50
N VAL A 145 33.74 -20.16 18.20
CA VAL A 145 33.81 -18.98 17.33
C VAL A 145 32.40 -18.43 17.13
N LEU A 146 32.14 -17.21 17.59
CA LEU A 146 30.82 -16.55 17.54
C LEU A 146 30.97 -15.06 17.23
N THR A 147 29.94 -14.44 16.67
CA THR A 147 29.82 -12.97 16.64
C THR A 147 29.50 -12.42 18.03
N LEU A 148 29.69 -11.11 18.24
CA LEU A 148 29.38 -10.48 19.53
C LEU A 148 27.90 -10.61 19.92
N GLY A 149 26.98 -10.53 18.95
CA GLY A 149 25.54 -10.71 19.18
C GLY A 149 25.21 -12.15 19.63
N GLU A 150 25.76 -13.14 18.93
CA GLU A 150 25.59 -14.55 19.28
C GLU A 150 26.23 -14.90 20.63
N ALA A 151 27.42 -14.37 20.94
CA ALA A 151 28.08 -14.59 22.23
C ALA A 151 27.27 -14.00 23.40
N LYS A 152 26.71 -12.78 23.22
CA LYS A 152 25.79 -12.15 24.17
C LYS A 152 24.54 -13.00 24.38
N LEU A 153 23.88 -13.44 23.30
CA LEU A 153 22.69 -14.29 23.39
C LEU A 153 23.01 -15.62 24.08
N LYS A 154 24.11 -16.27 23.70
CA LYS A 154 24.51 -17.57 24.25
C LYS A 154 24.83 -17.50 25.74
N CYS A 155 25.52 -16.45 26.19
CA CYS A 155 25.76 -16.22 27.61
C CYS A 155 24.46 -15.98 28.38
N LYS A 156 23.45 -15.30 27.81
CA LYS A 156 22.13 -15.17 28.45
C LYS A 156 21.43 -16.53 28.61
N THR A 157 21.54 -17.40 27.62
CA THR A 157 20.86 -18.72 27.63
C THR A 157 21.55 -19.78 28.49
N LEU A 158 22.85 -19.65 28.75
CA LEU A 158 23.61 -20.64 29.50
C LEU A 158 23.46 -20.41 31.01
N PRO A 159 22.96 -21.42 31.76
CA PRO A 159 22.80 -21.29 33.19
C PRO A 159 24.16 -21.07 33.87
N GLY A 160 24.23 -20.02 34.70
CA GLY A 160 25.45 -19.66 35.44
C GLY A 160 26.43 -18.76 34.69
N CYS A 161 26.23 -18.43 33.41
CA CYS A 161 27.14 -17.52 32.69
C CYS A 161 27.15 -16.13 33.33
N LYS A 162 28.34 -15.59 33.62
CA LYS A 162 28.51 -14.23 34.16
C LYS A 162 29.09 -13.25 33.14
N GLY A 163 29.66 -13.76 32.05
CA GLY A 163 30.21 -12.96 30.96
C GLY A 163 31.04 -13.78 30.00
N PHE A 164 31.62 -13.09 29.02
CA PHE A 164 32.57 -13.68 28.09
C PHE A 164 33.73 -12.75 27.76
N SER A 165 34.82 -13.31 27.24
CA SER A 165 35.97 -12.55 26.76
C SER A 165 36.54 -13.11 25.45
N PHE A 166 37.22 -12.26 24.69
CA PHE A 166 37.95 -12.61 23.47
C PHE A 166 39.16 -11.70 23.29
N GLU A 167 40.10 -12.11 22.46
CA GLU A 167 41.35 -11.38 22.23
C GLU A 167 41.16 -10.24 21.20
N GLY A 168 41.72 -9.07 21.49
CA GLY A 168 41.66 -7.91 20.62
C GLY A 168 40.49 -6.94 20.86
N LYS A 169 40.25 -6.05 19.90
CA LYS A 169 39.22 -4.99 19.96
C LYS A 169 37.86 -5.51 19.48
N PRO A 170 36.73 -4.87 19.87
CA PRO A 170 35.40 -5.22 19.35
C PRO A 170 35.34 -5.24 17.83
N THR A 171 34.75 -6.31 17.26
CA THR A 171 34.58 -6.49 15.81
C THR A 171 33.24 -7.16 15.52
N ASP A 172 32.66 -6.89 14.35
CA ASP A 172 31.44 -7.56 13.87
C ASP A 172 31.70 -8.96 13.27
N LYS A 173 32.98 -9.33 13.06
CA LYS A 173 33.36 -10.64 12.55
C LYS A 173 33.33 -11.69 13.67
N PRO A 174 33.12 -12.98 13.34
CA PRO A 174 33.20 -14.05 14.33
C PRO A 174 34.59 -14.11 14.96
N VAL A 175 34.64 -14.14 16.29
CA VAL A 175 35.87 -14.24 17.08
C VAL A 175 35.78 -15.42 18.04
N LYS A 176 36.93 -15.97 18.43
CA LYS A 176 36.99 -17.03 19.41
C LYS A 176 36.65 -16.46 20.79
N VAL A 177 35.53 -16.90 21.36
CA VAL A 177 35.00 -16.41 22.64
C VAL A 177 35.09 -17.48 23.72
N TYR A 178 35.28 -17.02 24.95
CA TYR A 178 35.33 -17.84 26.16
C TYR A 178 34.25 -17.34 27.13
N LEU A 179 33.20 -18.13 27.32
CA LEU A 179 32.12 -17.84 28.27
C LEU A 179 32.44 -18.49 29.60
N LYS A 180 32.28 -17.75 30.70
CA LYS A 180 32.64 -18.20 32.05
C LYS A 180 31.52 -18.01 33.07
N ASP A 181 31.55 -18.83 34.12
CA ASP A 181 30.57 -18.86 35.21
C ASP A 181 30.91 -17.89 36.38
N LYS A 182 32.10 -17.31 36.37
CA LYS A 182 32.55 -16.29 37.31
C LYS A 182 32.97 -15.03 36.56
N TRP A 183 33.04 -13.92 37.30
CA TRP A 183 33.46 -12.64 36.77
C TRP A 183 34.71 -12.13 37.50
N ASP A 184 35.72 -11.81 36.72
CA ASP A 184 36.87 -10.99 37.05
C ASP A 184 37.35 -10.30 35.76
N ASN A 185 38.27 -9.35 35.88
CA ASN A 185 38.82 -8.66 34.71
C ASN A 185 40.31 -8.41 34.91
N TRP A 186 41.14 -9.02 34.05
CA TRP A 186 42.59 -8.97 34.14
C TRP A 186 43.26 -8.57 32.83
N SER A 187 44.42 -7.93 32.94
CA SER A 187 45.28 -7.51 31.82
C SER A 187 44.61 -6.55 30.83
N THR A 188 45.34 -6.20 29.77
CA THR A 188 44.87 -5.38 28.63
C THR A 188 45.14 -6.12 27.32
N GLY A 189 44.48 -5.72 26.23
CA GLY A 189 44.61 -6.39 24.92
C GLY A 189 43.55 -7.47 24.65
N TRP A 190 42.60 -7.60 25.57
CA TRP A 190 41.42 -8.46 25.46
C TRP A 190 40.18 -7.60 25.64
N THR A 191 39.05 -8.04 25.12
CA THR A 191 37.76 -7.41 25.40
C THR A 191 36.87 -8.40 26.14
N SER A 192 36.24 -7.95 27.21
CA SER A 192 35.27 -8.73 27.97
C SER A 192 33.92 -8.02 28.07
N PHE A 193 32.86 -8.82 28.17
CA PHE A 193 31.49 -8.35 28.33
C PHE A 193 30.88 -9.02 29.56
N LYS A 194 30.53 -8.21 30.57
CA LYS A 194 29.84 -8.65 31.78
C LYS A 194 28.34 -8.65 31.56
N LEU A 195 27.67 -9.75 31.89
CA LEU A 195 26.22 -9.78 31.94
C LEU A 195 25.74 -8.98 33.16
N GLU A 196 25.01 -7.88 32.94
CA GLU A 196 24.37 -7.13 34.02
C GLU A 196 22.97 -7.70 34.28
N ASN A 197 22.62 -7.84 35.57
CA ASN A 197 21.38 -8.43 36.09
C ASN A 197 21.21 -9.95 35.89
N GLN A 198 21.84 -10.74 36.77
CA GLN A 198 21.37 -12.08 37.14
C GLN A 198 20.84 -12.05 38.57
#